data_AF-A0A1F5YTL3-F1
#
_entry.id   AF-A0A1F5YTL3-F1
#
_cell.length_a   1.000
_cell.length_b   1.000
_cell.length_c   1.000
_cell.angle_alpha   90.00
_cell.angle_beta   90.00
_cell.angle_gamma   90.00
#
_symmetry.space_group_name_H-M   'P 1'
#
loop_
_entity.id
_entity.type
_entity.pdbx_description
1 polymer ?
#
loop_
_entity_poly.entity_id
_entity_poly.type
_entity_poly.pdbx_seq_one_letter_code
_entity_poly.pdbx_strand_id
1 'polypeptide(L)'
;TQASGVVSKVYIENGQNVKSGDKIAELDLDMVGKQRSSQALASYLSAKNNLENAKINYYALQSDLLTNWKSFMDLAQTSLYENSDKSPHTANRQLPEFMITNVDWLSAEAKYKQQANIVRQTQTSLNSAWGTYQQTSSTIYAPISGKVTGLSLQVGSVLTAQSNTSGTAASQKIASIQTDASPIIQVNLTQVDTPKVKIGNKVTITFDAFPGKSFSGKVISIDTIGTVSSGVTTYPAYIKLDTEVPEIFSNMTANANIITQIKDNILIVPLSSVQTTSGSSTVRVMKDNQVTSADVEVGESNDTQTEIVSGVSEGDIIITGQTNTTTGSTGTTTSPFGNTRGGFGGAGGLGGAAGGGQRR
;
A
#
# COMPACT_ATOMS: atom_id res chain seq x y z
N THR A 1 -13.45 7.75 15.19
CA THR A 1 -14.34 8.44 16.15
C THR A 1 -13.70 9.76 16.55
N GLN A 2 -14.51 10.76 16.89
CA GLN A 2 -14.13 12.06 17.46
C GLN A 2 -14.75 12.27 18.85
N ALA A 3 -15.18 11.19 19.51
CA ALA A 3 -15.65 11.20 20.88
C ALA A 3 -14.49 11.28 21.88
N SER A 4 -14.70 12.05 22.96
CA SER A 4 -13.77 12.19 24.09
C SER A 4 -14.50 11.77 25.36
N GLY A 5 -13.86 10.98 26.21
CA GLY A 5 -14.48 10.43 27.42
C GLY A 5 -13.75 9.22 27.97
N VAL A 6 -14.39 8.56 28.93
CA VAL A 6 -13.88 7.34 29.57
C VAL A 6 -14.61 6.14 28.98
N VAL A 7 -13.88 5.08 28.64
CA VAL A 7 -14.47 3.83 28.14
C VAL A 7 -15.30 3.19 29.24
N SER A 8 -16.61 3.07 29.04
CA SER A 8 -17.54 2.46 29.98
C SER A 8 -17.75 0.97 29.70
N LYS A 9 -17.79 0.59 28.42
CA LYS A 9 -17.94 -0.81 27.98
C LYS A 9 -17.15 -1.11 26.71
N VAL A 10 -16.66 -2.33 26.60
CA VAL A 10 -16.05 -2.89 25.38
C VAL A 10 -16.86 -4.12 24.98
N TYR A 11 -17.30 -4.18 23.71
CA TYR A 11 -18.20 -5.22 23.21
C TYR A 11 -17.49 -6.30 22.39
N ILE A 12 -16.19 -6.13 22.12
CA ILE A 12 -15.42 -6.99 21.23
C ILE A 12 -14.10 -7.42 21.85
N GLU A 13 -13.54 -8.52 21.33
CA GLU A 13 -12.23 -9.03 21.72
C GLU A 13 -11.22 -8.97 20.56
N ASN A 14 -9.93 -8.97 20.91
CA ASN A 14 -8.87 -9.03 19.92
C ASN A 14 -8.93 -10.37 19.16
N GLY A 15 -9.00 -10.32 17.84
CA GLY A 15 -9.15 -11.49 16.97
C GLY A 15 -10.59 -11.84 16.58
N GLN A 16 -11.60 -11.14 17.11
CA GLN A 16 -13.00 -11.35 16.75
C GLN A 16 -13.33 -10.74 15.37
N ASN A 17 -14.19 -11.42 14.61
CA ASN A 17 -14.76 -10.87 13.37
C ASN A 17 -15.93 -9.94 13.70
N VAL A 18 -15.90 -8.75 13.11
CA VAL A 18 -16.95 -7.73 13.21
C VAL A 18 -17.50 -7.40 11.83
N LYS A 19 -18.77 -6.97 11.78
CA LYS A 19 -19.41 -6.41 10.60
C LYS A 19 -19.40 -4.89 10.66
N SER A 20 -19.47 -4.24 9.50
CA SER A 20 -19.67 -2.78 9.44
C SER A 20 -20.93 -2.40 10.23
N GLY A 21 -20.78 -1.45 11.15
CA GLY A 21 -21.83 -1.02 12.07
C GLY A 21 -21.91 -1.77 13.40
N ASP A 22 -21.08 -2.80 13.62
CA ASP A 22 -21.01 -3.45 14.93
C ASP A 22 -20.45 -2.51 15.99
N LYS A 23 -20.95 -2.61 17.23
CA LYS A 23 -20.46 -1.82 18.35
C LYS A 23 -19.11 -2.35 18.80
N ILE A 24 -18.12 -1.47 18.91
CA ILE A 24 -16.78 -1.77 19.42
C ILE A 24 -16.71 -1.45 20.90
N ALA A 25 -17.06 -0.22 21.27
CA ALA A 25 -16.98 0.27 22.64
C ALA A 25 -17.98 1.41 22.89
N GLU A 26 -18.29 1.63 24.15
CA GLU A 26 -19.11 2.74 24.64
C GLU A 26 -18.30 3.61 25.58
N LEU A 27 -18.53 4.92 25.52
CA LEU A 27 -17.83 5.93 26.27
C LEU A 27 -18.81 6.75 27.09
N ASP A 28 -18.43 7.00 28.34
CA ASP A 28 -18.97 8.09 29.11
C ASP A 28 -18.29 9.38 28.66
N LEU A 29 -19.01 10.13 27.82
CA LEU A 29 -18.51 11.37 27.24
C LEU A 29 -18.16 12.37 28.34
N ASP A 30 -16.98 12.96 28.24
CA ASP A 30 -16.60 14.11 29.06
C ASP A 30 -17.42 15.35 28.68
N MET A 31 -17.25 16.47 29.40
CA MET A 31 -17.99 17.70 29.13
C MET A 31 -17.81 18.19 27.68
N VAL A 32 -16.61 18.04 27.11
CA VAL A 32 -16.30 18.46 25.73
C VAL A 32 -16.96 17.51 24.73
N GLY A 33 -16.92 16.21 24.98
CA GLY A 33 -17.60 15.18 24.20
C GLY A 33 -19.11 15.38 24.20
N LYS A 34 -19.73 15.65 25.37
CA LYS A 34 -21.16 15.96 25.49
C LYS A 34 -21.55 17.21 24.71
N GLN A 35 -20.76 18.27 24.79
CA GLN A 35 -20.99 19.51 24.03
C GLN A 35 -20.95 19.25 22.53
N ARG A 36 -19.90 18.56 22.03
CA ARG A 36 -19.75 18.24 20.60
C ARG A 36 -20.88 17.34 20.10
N SER A 37 -21.22 16.31 20.86
CA SER A 37 -22.32 15.38 20.52
C SER A 37 -23.66 16.11 20.45
N SER A 38 -23.95 17.00 21.41
CA SER A 38 -25.18 17.80 21.43
C SER A 38 -25.26 18.76 20.24
N GLN A 39 -24.15 19.42 19.89
CA GLN A 39 -24.08 20.30 18.71
C GLN A 39 -24.28 19.51 17.40
N ALA A 40 -23.66 18.33 17.28
CA ALA A 40 -23.83 17.48 16.12
C ALA A 40 -25.27 16.96 15.99
N LEU A 41 -25.91 16.59 17.11
CA LEU A 41 -27.33 16.20 17.13
C LEU A 41 -28.23 17.35 16.68
N ALA A 42 -28.01 18.56 17.21
CA ALA A 42 -28.78 19.74 16.82
C ALA A 42 -28.62 20.06 15.33
N SER A 43 -27.40 19.95 14.80
CA SER A 43 -27.11 20.13 13.37
C SER A 43 -27.81 19.08 12.51
N TYR A 44 -27.78 17.81 12.92
CA TYR A 44 -28.50 16.72 12.25
C TYR A 44 -30.02 16.97 12.20
N LEU A 45 -30.63 17.35 13.33
CA LEU A 45 -32.06 17.64 13.38
C LEU A 45 -32.44 18.84 12.51
N SER A 46 -31.61 19.91 12.50
CA SER A 46 -31.80 21.06 11.62
C SER A 46 -31.71 20.67 10.14
N ALA A 47 -30.69 19.90 9.75
CA ALA A 47 -30.53 19.41 8.39
C ALA A 47 -31.71 18.52 7.95
N LYS A 48 -32.24 17.69 8.86
CA LYS A 48 -33.42 16.86 8.62
C LYS A 48 -34.66 17.73 8.35
N ASN A 49 -34.89 18.74 9.18
CA ASN A 49 -36.01 19.67 8.98
C ASN A 49 -35.88 20.47 7.67
N ASN A 50 -34.67 20.90 7.32
CA ASN A 50 -34.41 21.60 6.06
C ASN A 50 -34.71 20.73 4.83
N LEU A 51 -34.34 19.45 4.88
CA LEU A 51 -34.68 18.50 3.81
C LEU A 51 -36.20 18.32 3.69
N GLU A 52 -36.91 18.16 4.80
CA GLU A 52 -38.37 18.01 4.78
C GLU A 52 -39.05 19.27 4.19
N ASN A 53 -38.62 20.46 4.61
CA ASN A 53 -39.11 21.72 4.02
C ASN A 53 -38.78 21.82 2.51
N ALA A 54 -37.58 21.40 2.10
CA ALA A 54 -37.20 21.39 0.69
C ALA A 54 -38.06 20.43 -0.13
N LYS A 55 -38.45 19.27 0.42
CA LYS A 55 -39.38 18.32 -0.22
C LYS A 55 -40.79 18.88 -0.33
N ILE A 56 -41.30 19.53 0.72
CA ILE A 56 -42.63 20.16 0.68
C ILE A 56 -42.69 21.19 -0.45
N ASN A 57 -41.69 22.07 -0.54
CA ASN A 57 -41.61 23.07 -1.62
C ASN A 57 -41.44 22.44 -3.00
N TYR A 58 -40.72 21.31 -3.09
CA TYR A 58 -40.59 20.55 -4.32
C TYR A 58 -41.94 20.03 -4.82
N TYR A 59 -42.76 19.44 -3.94
CA TYR A 59 -44.09 18.95 -4.31
C TYR A 59 -45.04 20.09 -4.71
N ALA A 60 -44.97 21.24 -4.02
CA ALA A 60 -45.74 22.42 -4.40
C ALA A 60 -45.38 22.90 -5.82
N LEU A 61 -44.09 23.07 -6.11
CA LEU A 61 -43.62 23.48 -7.44
C LEU A 61 -43.87 22.41 -8.52
N GLN A 62 -43.90 21.14 -8.15
CA GLN A 62 -44.29 20.05 -9.06
C GLN A 62 -45.77 20.19 -9.46
N SER A 63 -46.66 20.50 -8.51
CA SER A 63 -48.07 20.77 -8.78
C SER A 63 -48.24 21.99 -9.70
N ASP A 64 -47.51 23.07 -9.44
CA ASP A 64 -47.54 24.28 -10.27
C ASP A 64 -47.04 23.99 -11.70
N LEU A 65 -45.97 23.20 -11.84
CA LEU A 65 -45.45 22.77 -13.15
C LEU A 65 -46.52 21.99 -13.94
N LEU A 66 -47.17 21.02 -13.32
CA LEU A 66 -48.21 20.22 -13.97
C LEU A 66 -49.42 21.07 -14.37
N THR A 67 -49.78 22.05 -13.54
CA THR A 67 -50.88 22.98 -13.82
C THR A 67 -50.57 23.85 -15.03
N ASN A 68 -49.40 24.48 -15.07
CA ASN A 68 -48.98 25.31 -16.21
C ASN A 68 -48.78 24.48 -17.49
N TRP A 69 -48.24 23.27 -17.36
CA TRP A 69 -48.11 22.33 -18.48
C TRP A 69 -49.47 21.95 -19.06
N LYS A 70 -50.46 21.68 -18.20
CA LYS A 70 -51.83 21.39 -18.63
C LYS A 70 -52.45 22.58 -19.37
N SER A 71 -52.35 23.78 -18.82
CA SER A 71 -52.87 24.99 -19.48
C SER A 71 -52.22 25.23 -20.84
N PHE A 72 -50.90 25.03 -20.95
CA PHE A 72 -50.19 25.09 -22.22
C PHE A 72 -50.68 24.03 -23.21
N MET A 73 -50.86 22.78 -22.78
CA MET A 73 -51.32 21.69 -23.65
C MET A 73 -52.78 21.88 -24.10
N ASP A 74 -53.68 22.31 -23.21
CA ASP A 74 -55.07 22.57 -23.53
C ASP A 74 -55.18 23.68 -24.61
N LEU A 75 -54.38 24.74 -24.49
CA LEU A 75 -54.30 25.79 -25.52
C LEU A 75 -53.68 25.27 -26.83
N ALA A 76 -52.57 24.53 -26.73
CA ALA A 76 -51.84 24.02 -27.88
C ALA A 76 -52.64 23.04 -28.76
N GLN A 77 -53.62 22.34 -28.18
CA GLN A 77 -54.52 21.38 -28.85
C GLN A 77 -55.83 22.01 -29.36
N THR A 78 -56.01 23.32 -29.17
CA THR A 78 -57.16 24.01 -29.74
C THR A 78 -57.00 24.13 -31.25
N SER A 79 -58.09 24.06 -32.01
CA SER A 79 -58.11 24.19 -33.49
C SER A 79 -57.49 25.49 -34.02
N LEU A 80 -57.27 26.48 -33.15
CA LEU A 80 -56.55 27.71 -33.46
C LEU A 80 -55.02 27.51 -33.51
N TYR A 81 -54.47 26.57 -32.74
CA TYR A 81 -53.01 26.36 -32.61
C TYR A 81 -52.54 24.98 -33.10
N GLU A 82 -53.48 24.14 -33.54
CA GLU A 82 -53.29 22.82 -34.13
C GLU A 82 -54.04 22.73 -35.47
N ASN A 83 -53.34 22.28 -36.51
CA ASN A 83 -53.91 22.06 -37.83
C ASN A 83 -54.78 20.80 -37.85
N SER A 84 -55.63 20.62 -38.87
CA SER A 84 -56.48 19.42 -39.02
C SER A 84 -55.70 18.10 -39.13
N ASP A 85 -54.41 18.15 -39.46
CA ASP A 85 -53.49 17.00 -39.52
C ASP A 85 -52.74 16.76 -38.20
N LYS A 86 -53.09 17.49 -37.13
CA LYS A 86 -52.46 17.49 -35.80
C LYS A 86 -51.05 18.09 -35.75
N SER A 87 -50.63 18.79 -36.80
CA SER A 87 -49.36 19.53 -36.78
C SER A 87 -49.51 20.89 -36.07
N PRO A 88 -48.45 21.42 -35.43
CA PRO A 88 -48.44 22.76 -34.86
C PRO A 88 -48.77 23.86 -35.90
N HIS A 89 -49.77 24.70 -35.62
CA HIS A 89 -50.05 25.88 -36.46
C HIS A 89 -49.04 27.00 -36.16
N THR A 90 -47.92 27.01 -36.87
CA THR A 90 -46.73 27.84 -36.58
C THR A 90 -47.00 29.35 -36.50
N ALA A 91 -47.83 29.92 -37.38
CA ALA A 91 -48.14 31.36 -37.35
C ALA A 91 -48.92 31.77 -36.08
N ASN A 92 -49.94 31.00 -35.70
CA ASN A 92 -50.77 31.32 -34.53
C ASN A 92 -50.01 31.10 -33.22
N ARG A 93 -49.03 30.20 -33.19
CA ARG A 93 -48.16 30.01 -32.00
C ARG A 93 -47.21 31.18 -31.73
N GLN A 94 -47.13 32.18 -32.61
CA GLN A 94 -46.42 33.44 -32.34
C GLN A 94 -47.30 34.47 -31.62
N LEU A 95 -48.61 34.21 -31.47
CA LEU A 95 -49.52 35.11 -30.80
C LEU A 95 -49.15 35.25 -29.31
N PRO A 96 -49.32 36.46 -28.72
CA PRO A 96 -48.95 36.72 -27.33
C PRO A 96 -49.53 35.72 -26.32
N GLU A 97 -50.78 35.29 -26.50
CA GLU A 97 -51.47 34.34 -25.62
C GLU A 97 -50.76 32.98 -25.53
N PHE A 98 -50.34 32.43 -26.67
CA PHE A 98 -49.58 31.18 -26.72
C PHE A 98 -48.16 31.35 -26.15
N MET A 99 -47.51 32.48 -26.45
CA MET A 99 -46.16 32.76 -25.96
C MET A 99 -46.12 32.92 -24.44
N ILE A 100 -47.12 33.58 -23.84
CA ILE A 100 -47.22 33.76 -22.38
C ILE A 100 -47.34 32.41 -21.69
N THR A 101 -48.29 31.55 -22.12
CA THR A 101 -48.48 30.22 -21.50
C THR A 101 -47.26 29.32 -21.65
N ASN A 102 -46.55 29.40 -22.78
CA ASN A 102 -45.27 28.71 -22.96
C ASN A 102 -44.18 29.21 -22.00
N VAL A 103 -44.05 30.53 -21.86
CA VAL A 103 -43.08 31.15 -20.93
C VAL A 103 -43.40 30.82 -19.47
N ASP A 104 -44.69 30.80 -19.10
CA ASP A 104 -45.13 30.42 -17.75
C ASP A 104 -44.80 28.97 -17.42
N TRP A 105 -45.03 28.05 -18.37
CA TRP A 105 -44.61 26.65 -18.24
C TRP A 105 -43.10 26.51 -18.10
N LEU A 106 -42.30 27.16 -18.97
CA LEU A 106 -40.84 27.13 -18.90
C LEU A 106 -40.30 27.72 -17.58
N SER A 107 -40.93 28.78 -17.08
CA SER A 107 -40.61 29.41 -15.79
C SER A 107 -40.92 28.47 -14.63
N ALA A 108 -42.07 27.79 -14.65
CA ALA A 108 -42.42 26.78 -13.66
C ALA A 108 -41.46 25.58 -13.69
N GLU A 109 -41.05 25.14 -14.89
CA GLU A 109 -40.08 24.06 -15.07
C GLU A 109 -38.71 24.43 -14.50
N ALA A 110 -38.25 25.66 -14.76
CA ALA A 110 -36.99 26.17 -14.20
C ALA A 110 -37.02 26.20 -12.66
N LYS A 111 -38.11 26.69 -12.05
CA LYS A 111 -38.29 26.69 -10.59
C LYS A 111 -38.28 25.29 -10.00
N TYR A 112 -38.99 24.34 -10.63
CA TYR A 112 -39.01 22.93 -10.22
C TYR A 112 -37.62 22.29 -10.28
N LYS A 113 -36.88 22.47 -11.40
CA LYS A 113 -35.51 21.95 -11.56
C LYS A 113 -34.55 22.55 -10.52
N GLN A 114 -34.67 23.85 -10.24
CA GLN A 114 -33.89 24.51 -9.20
C GLN A 114 -34.18 23.90 -7.82
N GLN A 115 -35.46 23.67 -7.51
CA GLN A 115 -35.84 23.07 -6.22
C GLN A 115 -35.39 21.61 -6.11
N ALA A 116 -35.39 20.84 -7.20
CA ALA A 116 -34.83 19.48 -7.24
C ALA A 116 -33.34 19.48 -6.83
N ASN A 117 -32.56 20.46 -7.30
CA ASN A 117 -31.17 20.63 -6.89
C ASN A 117 -31.03 20.97 -5.41
N ILE A 118 -31.92 21.80 -4.86
CA ILE A 118 -31.95 22.13 -3.42
C ILE A 118 -32.27 20.89 -2.58
N VAL A 119 -33.21 20.05 -3.00
CA VAL A 119 -33.49 18.76 -2.32
C VAL A 119 -32.24 17.87 -2.32
N ARG A 120 -31.54 17.75 -3.45
CA ARG A 120 -30.29 16.99 -3.53
C ARG A 120 -29.21 17.58 -2.62
N GLN A 121 -29.06 18.89 -2.58
CA GLN A 121 -28.07 19.57 -1.73
C GLN A 121 -28.37 19.40 -0.23
N THR A 122 -29.63 19.56 0.16
CA THR A 122 -30.08 19.37 1.55
C THR A 122 -29.96 17.91 1.99
N GLN A 123 -30.20 16.95 1.08
CA GLN A 123 -29.94 15.53 1.34
C GLN A 123 -28.46 15.27 1.61
N THR A 124 -27.55 15.83 0.82
CA THR A 124 -26.11 15.73 1.07
C THR A 124 -25.73 16.38 2.41
N SER A 125 -26.29 17.54 2.73
CA SER A 125 -26.08 18.21 4.02
C SER A 125 -26.55 17.34 5.20
N LEU A 126 -27.69 16.68 5.08
CA LEU A 126 -28.18 15.72 6.08
C LEU A 126 -27.22 14.55 6.26
N ASN A 127 -26.72 13.97 5.16
CA ASN A 127 -25.77 12.86 5.22
C ASN A 127 -24.46 13.27 5.92
N SER A 128 -23.94 14.46 5.63
CA SER A 128 -22.75 15.01 6.31
C SER A 128 -23.00 15.25 7.80
N ALA A 129 -24.13 15.86 8.17
CA ALA A 129 -24.50 16.10 9.57
C ALA A 129 -24.69 14.79 10.35
N TRP A 130 -25.29 13.78 9.71
CA TRP A 130 -25.39 12.42 10.25
C TRP A 130 -24.01 11.80 10.48
N GLY A 131 -23.08 11.93 9.53
CA GLY A 131 -21.71 11.45 9.68
C GLY A 131 -20.98 12.11 10.85
N THR A 132 -21.11 13.42 11.03
CA THR A 132 -20.55 14.14 12.19
C THR A 132 -21.16 13.67 13.51
N TYR A 133 -22.47 13.43 13.55
CA TYR A 133 -23.14 12.90 14.73
C TYR A 133 -22.65 11.48 15.08
N GLN A 134 -22.50 10.60 14.09
CA GLN A 134 -21.92 9.27 14.31
C GLN A 134 -20.48 9.34 14.84
N GLN A 135 -19.67 10.28 14.35
CA GLN A 135 -18.29 10.46 14.81
C GLN A 135 -18.21 10.99 16.25
N THR A 136 -19.18 11.76 16.70
CA THR A 136 -19.22 12.36 18.05
C THR A 136 -20.10 11.59 19.04
N SER A 137 -20.66 10.45 18.61
CA SER A 137 -21.47 9.57 19.44
C SER A 137 -20.66 8.94 20.56
N SER A 138 -21.32 8.65 21.69
CA SER A 138 -20.75 7.88 22.81
C SER A 138 -20.39 6.45 22.42
N THR A 139 -20.90 5.94 21.29
CA THR A 139 -20.61 4.59 20.82
C THR A 139 -19.64 4.62 19.65
N ILE A 140 -18.58 3.82 19.73
CA ILE A 140 -17.65 3.57 18.64
C ILE A 140 -18.17 2.37 17.84
N TYR A 141 -18.35 2.57 16.54
CA TYR A 141 -18.78 1.53 15.60
C TYR A 141 -17.63 1.08 14.70
N ALA A 142 -17.68 -0.16 14.24
CA ALA A 142 -16.79 -0.68 13.21
C ALA A 142 -17.10 -0.01 11.85
N PRO A 143 -16.15 0.71 11.23
CA PRO A 143 -16.39 1.34 9.94
C PRO A 143 -16.53 0.32 8.81
N ILE A 144 -15.85 -0.82 8.92
CA ILE A 144 -15.82 -1.90 7.93
C ILE A 144 -15.96 -3.26 8.61
N SER A 145 -16.35 -4.27 7.82
CA SER A 145 -16.31 -5.66 8.25
C SER A 145 -14.88 -6.22 8.18
N GLY A 146 -14.51 -7.07 9.12
CA GLY A 146 -13.21 -7.74 9.13
C GLY A 146 -12.83 -8.27 10.51
N LYS A 147 -11.60 -8.75 10.65
CA LYS A 147 -11.04 -9.25 11.91
C LYS A 147 -10.40 -8.11 12.69
N VAL A 148 -10.77 -7.95 13.95
CA VAL A 148 -10.19 -6.92 14.81
C VAL A 148 -8.80 -7.35 15.28
N THR A 149 -7.81 -6.48 15.12
CA THR A 149 -6.43 -6.69 15.55
C THR A 149 -5.89 -5.47 16.31
N GLY A 150 -5.03 -5.71 17.31
CA GLY A 150 -4.38 -4.65 18.08
C GLY A 150 -5.36 -3.79 18.88
N LEU A 151 -6.39 -4.41 19.46
CA LEU A 151 -7.34 -3.76 20.37
C LEU A 151 -6.60 -3.27 21.63
N SER A 152 -6.53 -1.97 21.82
CA SER A 152 -5.86 -1.30 22.96
C SER A 152 -6.84 -0.63 23.92
N LEU A 153 -8.12 -1.02 23.85
CA LEU A 153 -9.21 -0.49 24.69
C LEU A 153 -9.40 -1.32 25.95
N GLN A 154 -9.44 -0.67 27.10
CA GLN A 154 -9.86 -1.26 28.36
C GLN A 154 -10.94 -0.38 29.02
N VAL A 155 -11.85 -1.01 29.76
CA VAL A 155 -12.82 -0.28 30.59
C VAL A 155 -12.06 0.61 31.59
N GLY A 156 -12.44 1.87 31.68
CA GLY A 156 -11.76 2.90 32.48
C GLY A 156 -10.65 3.65 31.75
N SER A 157 -10.26 3.25 30.53
CA SER A 157 -9.30 4.03 29.73
C SER A 157 -9.88 5.37 29.31
N VAL A 158 -9.07 6.44 29.37
CA VAL A 158 -9.45 7.77 28.89
C VAL A 158 -9.12 7.87 27.40
N LEU A 159 -10.13 8.14 26.58
CA LEU A 159 -9.95 8.48 25.18
C LEU A 159 -10.14 9.98 24.98
N THR A 160 -9.19 10.61 24.32
CA THR A 160 -9.30 12.02 23.94
C THR A 160 -9.42 12.12 22.42
N ALA A 161 -10.49 12.78 21.98
CA ALA A 161 -10.61 13.19 20.60
C ALA A 161 -9.73 14.42 20.39
N GLN A 162 -8.47 14.16 20.03
CA GLN A 162 -7.45 15.13 19.62
C GLN A 162 -6.71 15.80 20.81
N SER A 163 -5.45 15.43 21.02
CA SER A 163 -4.53 16.20 21.86
C SER A 163 -3.76 17.19 20.99
N ASN A 164 -4.19 18.46 20.97
CA ASN A 164 -3.42 19.55 20.36
C ASN A 164 -2.41 20.08 21.39
N THR A 165 -1.34 19.33 21.65
CA THR A 165 -0.25 19.84 22.51
C THR A 165 1.00 20.22 21.73
N SER A 166 1.07 20.00 20.40
CA SER A 166 2.25 20.39 19.58
C SER A 166 1.97 20.53 18.08
N GLY A 167 0.80 21.06 17.68
CA GLY A 167 0.49 21.29 16.24
C GLY A 167 0.26 20.03 15.40
N THR A 168 0.31 18.85 16.02
CA THR A 168 -0.02 17.56 15.40
C THR A 168 -1.33 17.04 16.00
N ALA A 169 -2.38 16.98 15.18
CA ALA A 169 -3.64 16.35 15.58
C ALA A 169 -3.42 14.83 15.69
N ALA A 170 -3.08 14.34 16.89
CA ALA A 170 -2.90 12.92 17.12
C ALA A 170 -4.27 12.24 17.30
N SER A 171 -4.66 11.42 16.31
CA SER A 171 -5.75 10.44 16.48
C SER A 171 -5.21 9.24 17.25
N GLN A 172 -5.88 8.84 18.33
CA GLN A 172 -5.49 7.64 19.07
C GLN A 172 -5.93 6.38 18.32
N LYS A 173 -4.98 5.50 18.00
CA LYS A 173 -5.28 4.19 17.42
C LYS A 173 -5.79 3.24 18.52
N ILE A 174 -7.08 2.89 18.44
CA ILE A 174 -7.75 1.99 19.39
C ILE A 174 -7.77 0.52 18.96
N ALA A 175 -7.81 0.28 17.65
CA ALA A 175 -7.87 -1.03 17.02
C ALA A 175 -7.57 -0.88 15.53
N SER A 176 -7.25 -1.98 14.87
CA SER A 176 -7.21 -2.12 13.42
C SER A 176 -8.23 -3.19 13.00
N ILE A 177 -8.87 -3.02 11.84
CA ILE A 177 -9.74 -4.04 11.26
C ILE A 177 -9.06 -4.53 10.00
N GLN A 178 -8.62 -5.78 10.03
CA GLN A 178 -8.02 -6.45 8.90
C GLN A 178 -9.13 -7.07 8.05
N THR A 179 -9.18 -6.74 6.77
CA THR A 179 -10.07 -7.40 5.82
C THR A 179 -9.49 -8.74 5.38
N ASP A 180 -10.32 -9.60 4.79
CA ASP A 180 -9.89 -10.88 4.20
C ASP A 180 -9.10 -10.69 2.88
N ALA A 181 -8.52 -9.52 2.65
CA ALA A 181 -7.72 -9.26 1.47
C ALA A 181 -6.42 -10.08 1.52
N SER A 182 -6.07 -10.69 0.39
CA SER A 182 -4.83 -11.46 0.28
C SER A 182 -3.62 -10.58 0.63
N PRO A 183 -2.67 -11.07 1.44
CA PRO A 183 -1.50 -10.28 1.84
C PRO A 183 -0.68 -9.90 0.60
N ILE A 184 -0.22 -8.66 0.59
CA ILE A 184 0.69 -8.12 -0.42
C ILE A 184 2.06 -7.98 0.22
N ILE A 185 3.08 -8.49 -0.45
CA ILE A 185 4.46 -8.39 -0.02
C ILE A 185 5.11 -7.23 -0.76
N GLN A 186 5.67 -6.29 -0.01
CA GLN A 186 6.46 -5.19 -0.56
C GLN A 186 7.94 -5.55 -0.49
N VAL A 187 8.65 -5.40 -1.59
CA VAL A 187 10.11 -5.54 -1.66
C VAL A 187 10.71 -4.27 -2.25
N ASN A 188 11.88 -3.87 -1.76
CA ASN A 188 12.55 -2.66 -2.23
C ASN A 188 13.63 -3.06 -3.24
N LEU A 189 13.42 -2.73 -4.52
CA LEU A 189 14.38 -3.01 -5.59
C LEU A 189 15.42 -1.90 -5.69
N THR A 190 16.67 -2.23 -6.01
CA THR A 190 17.68 -1.19 -6.26
C THR A 190 17.51 -0.58 -7.65
N GLN A 191 18.14 0.57 -7.90
CA GLN A 191 18.16 1.19 -9.23
C GLN A 191 18.71 0.26 -10.32
N VAL A 192 19.62 -0.65 -9.98
CA VAL A 192 20.24 -1.59 -10.94
C VAL A 192 19.32 -2.76 -11.27
N ASP A 193 18.50 -3.20 -10.31
CA ASP A 193 17.62 -4.36 -10.46
C ASP A 193 16.25 -3.99 -11.04
N THR A 194 15.78 -2.77 -10.77
CA THR A 194 14.45 -2.29 -11.19
C THR A 194 14.17 -2.50 -12.68
N PRO A 195 15.09 -2.21 -13.63
CA PRO A 195 14.84 -2.45 -15.06
C PRO A 195 14.73 -3.93 -15.46
N LYS A 196 15.29 -4.85 -14.65
CA LYS A 196 15.27 -6.30 -14.90
C LYS A 196 13.95 -6.94 -14.46
N VAL A 197 13.26 -6.33 -13.50
CA VAL A 197 11.99 -6.82 -12.97
C VAL A 197 10.83 -6.24 -13.77
N LYS A 198 9.89 -7.10 -14.15
CA LYS A 198 8.68 -6.77 -14.90
C LYS A 198 7.44 -7.24 -14.16
N ILE A 199 6.34 -6.56 -14.42
CA ILE A 199 5.03 -6.98 -13.94
C ILE A 199 4.73 -8.38 -14.53
N GLY A 200 4.28 -9.29 -13.67
CA GLY A 200 4.00 -10.68 -14.03
C GLY A 200 5.14 -11.68 -13.82
N ASN A 201 6.36 -11.23 -13.47
CA ASN A 201 7.44 -12.16 -13.11
C ASN A 201 7.01 -13.05 -11.94
N LYS A 202 7.31 -14.36 -12.06
CA LYS A 202 7.08 -15.33 -10.99
C LYS A 202 8.05 -15.07 -9.85
N VAL A 203 7.57 -15.23 -8.63
CA VAL A 203 8.35 -15.01 -7.41
C VAL A 203 8.20 -16.21 -6.50
N THR A 204 9.33 -16.70 -5.97
CA THR A 204 9.35 -17.66 -4.87
C THR A 204 9.59 -16.90 -3.57
N ILE A 205 8.71 -17.07 -2.60
CA ILE A 205 8.72 -16.35 -1.33
C ILE A 205 8.93 -17.33 -0.18
N THR A 206 9.78 -16.97 0.75
CA THR A 206 9.99 -17.72 2.00
C THR A 206 9.90 -16.76 3.18
N PHE A 207 9.37 -17.24 4.30
CA PHE A 207 9.23 -16.46 5.53
C PHE A 207 10.05 -17.11 6.63
N ASP A 208 10.76 -16.31 7.43
CA ASP A 208 11.54 -16.81 8.56
C ASP A 208 10.64 -17.50 9.61
N ALA A 209 9.39 -17.05 9.72
CA ALA A 209 8.37 -17.62 10.58
C ALA A 209 7.87 -19.02 10.14
N PHE A 210 8.14 -19.42 8.87
CA PHE A 210 7.72 -20.70 8.31
C PHE A 210 8.91 -21.44 7.67
N PRO A 211 9.84 -21.98 8.47
CA PRO A 211 11.01 -22.68 7.95
C PRO A 211 10.63 -23.86 7.04
N GLY A 212 11.32 -23.99 5.90
CA GLY A 212 11.10 -25.08 4.95
C GLY A 212 9.84 -24.97 4.08
N LYS A 213 9.02 -23.93 4.25
CA LYS A 213 7.88 -23.64 3.35
C LYS A 213 8.25 -22.56 2.35
N SER A 214 7.99 -22.83 1.07
CA SER A 214 8.09 -21.87 -0.02
C SER A 214 6.71 -21.60 -0.62
N PHE A 215 6.43 -20.34 -0.91
CA PHE A 215 5.19 -19.89 -1.51
C PHE A 215 5.46 -19.30 -2.89
N SER A 216 4.53 -19.46 -3.82
CA SER A 216 4.61 -18.82 -5.14
C SER A 216 3.77 -17.55 -5.19
N GLY A 217 4.22 -16.59 -5.98
CA GLY A 217 3.50 -15.36 -6.25
C GLY A 217 3.96 -14.69 -7.54
N LYS A 218 3.41 -13.50 -7.80
CA LYS A 218 3.74 -12.71 -8.98
C LYS A 218 3.87 -11.23 -8.64
N VAL A 219 4.79 -10.55 -9.33
CA VAL A 219 4.90 -9.09 -9.27
C VAL A 219 3.65 -8.47 -9.90
N ILE A 220 2.92 -7.67 -9.14
CA ILE A 220 1.68 -7.00 -9.61
C ILE A 220 1.91 -5.52 -9.93
N SER A 221 2.91 -4.89 -9.32
CA SER A 221 3.23 -3.48 -9.51
C SER A 221 4.67 -3.19 -9.13
N ILE A 222 5.24 -2.15 -9.74
CA ILE A 222 6.55 -1.58 -9.41
C ILE A 222 6.36 -0.07 -9.41
N ASP A 223 6.69 0.57 -8.30
CA ASP A 223 6.61 2.03 -8.18
C ASP A 223 7.71 2.66 -9.04
N THR A 224 7.32 3.63 -9.87
CA THR A 224 8.24 4.38 -10.73
C THR A 224 8.95 5.52 -9.99
N ILE A 225 8.45 5.88 -8.81
CA ILE A 225 9.02 6.89 -7.93
C ILE A 225 9.81 6.16 -6.84
N GLY A 226 11.14 6.25 -6.91
CA GLY A 226 12.02 5.69 -5.91
C GLY A 226 11.97 6.48 -4.59
N THR A 227 12.26 5.79 -3.50
CA THR A 227 12.45 6.36 -2.17
C THR A 227 13.93 6.31 -1.82
N VAL A 228 14.45 7.37 -1.18
CA VAL A 228 15.83 7.42 -0.72
C VAL A 228 15.86 7.14 0.77
N SER A 229 16.55 6.07 1.17
CA SER A 229 16.78 5.75 2.58
C SER A 229 18.27 5.57 2.79
N SER A 230 18.85 6.35 3.71
CA SER A 230 20.29 6.32 4.02
C SER A 230 21.21 6.46 2.80
N GLY A 231 20.81 7.28 1.81
CA GLY A 231 21.58 7.50 0.59
C GLY A 231 21.42 6.42 -0.49
N VAL A 232 20.61 5.39 -0.26
CA VAL A 232 20.29 4.35 -1.25
C VAL A 232 18.90 4.61 -1.82
N THR A 233 18.82 4.72 -3.14
CA THR A 233 17.55 4.84 -3.87
C THR A 233 16.98 3.46 -4.12
N THR A 234 15.75 3.22 -3.66
CA THR A 234 15.03 1.97 -3.87
C THR A 234 13.65 2.21 -4.47
N TYR A 235 13.19 1.28 -5.30
CA TYR A 235 11.89 1.30 -5.95
C TYR A 235 11.03 0.17 -5.36
N PRO A 236 9.97 0.50 -4.60
CA PRO A 236 9.06 -0.51 -4.08
C PRO A 236 8.40 -1.33 -5.19
N ALA A 237 8.42 -2.65 -5.06
CA ALA A 237 7.65 -3.56 -5.89
C ALA A 237 6.70 -4.38 -5.01
N TYR A 238 5.51 -4.65 -5.54
CA TYR A 238 4.44 -5.35 -4.83
C TYR A 238 4.23 -6.72 -5.46
N ILE A 239 4.18 -7.73 -4.60
CA ILE A 239 4.05 -9.13 -4.98
C ILE A 239 2.78 -9.68 -4.34
N LYS A 240 1.95 -10.33 -5.15
CA LYS A 240 0.76 -11.05 -4.70
C LYS A 240 1.05 -12.54 -4.66
N LEU A 241 0.70 -13.19 -3.55
CA LEU A 241 0.76 -14.66 -3.43
C LEU A 241 -0.33 -15.32 -4.29
N ASP A 242 0.00 -16.47 -4.87
CA ASP A 242 -0.97 -17.25 -5.66
C ASP A 242 -2.01 -17.95 -4.77
N THR A 243 -1.65 -18.25 -3.52
CA THR A 243 -2.51 -18.90 -2.53
C THR A 243 -2.68 -18.02 -1.30
N GLU A 244 -3.88 -17.99 -0.75
CA GLU A 244 -4.14 -17.29 0.51
C GLU A 244 -3.66 -18.13 1.68
N VAL A 245 -2.78 -17.54 2.49
CA VAL A 245 -2.21 -18.18 3.67
C VAL A 245 -2.59 -17.32 4.88
N PRO A 246 -3.66 -17.67 5.61
CA PRO A 246 -4.22 -16.84 6.68
C PRO A 246 -3.28 -16.68 7.89
N GLU A 247 -2.20 -17.46 7.95
CA GLU A 247 -1.19 -17.44 9.01
C GLU A 247 -0.11 -16.37 8.79
N ILE A 248 -0.07 -15.73 7.61
CA ILE A 248 0.86 -14.63 7.33
C ILE A 248 0.29 -13.34 7.91
N PHE A 249 0.95 -12.83 8.94
CA PHE A 249 0.59 -11.56 9.56
C PHE A 249 1.25 -10.36 8.85
N SER A 250 0.61 -9.20 8.95
CA SER A 250 1.20 -7.94 8.50
C SER A 250 2.51 -7.65 9.25
N ASN A 251 3.47 -7.02 8.57
CA ASN A 251 4.81 -6.72 9.08
C ASN A 251 5.71 -7.95 9.36
N MET A 252 5.40 -9.12 8.81
CA MET A 252 6.36 -10.22 8.75
C MET A 252 7.47 -9.94 7.72
N THR A 253 8.70 -10.33 8.06
CA THR A 253 9.83 -10.33 7.11
C THR A 253 9.68 -11.49 6.14
N ALA A 254 9.89 -11.21 4.84
CA ALA A 254 9.86 -12.20 3.77
C ALA A 254 11.09 -12.03 2.89
N ASN A 255 11.63 -13.16 2.42
CA ASN A 255 12.62 -13.20 1.36
C ASN A 255 11.91 -13.54 0.05
N ALA A 256 12.14 -12.74 -0.99
CA ALA A 256 11.51 -12.90 -2.29
C ALA A 256 12.59 -13.09 -3.37
N ASN A 257 12.55 -14.23 -4.04
CA ASN A 257 13.38 -14.52 -5.20
C ASN A 257 12.55 -14.31 -6.47
N ILE A 258 12.78 -13.20 -7.16
CA ILE A 258 12.05 -12.81 -8.38
C ILE A 258 12.77 -13.41 -9.59
N ILE A 259 12.05 -14.24 -10.34
CA ILE A 259 12.57 -14.84 -11.57
C ILE A 259 12.43 -13.82 -12.70
N THR A 260 13.50 -13.11 -13.02
CA THR A 260 13.54 -12.05 -14.04
C THR A 260 13.51 -12.60 -15.47
N GLN A 261 14.19 -13.73 -15.71
CA GLN A 261 14.28 -14.37 -17.01
C GLN A 261 14.39 -15.89 -16.86
N ILE A 262 13.82 -16.61 -17.83
CA ILE A 262 13.98 -18.06 -17.99
C ILE A 262 14.48 -18.27 -19.42
N LYS A 263 15.57 -19.03 -19.56
CA LYS A 263 16.11 -19.47 -20.84
C LYS A 263 16.21 -21.00 -20.81
N ASP A 264 15.63 -21.63 -21.80
CA ASP A 264 15.69 -23.08 -22.00
C ASP A 264 16.68 -23.41 -23.11
N ASN A 265 17.27 -24.62 -23.08
CA ASN A 265 18.21 -25.14 -24.08
C ASN A 265 19.46 -24.26 -24.28
N ILE A 266 20.14 -23.91 -23.18
CA ILE A 266 21.40 -23.15 -23.20
C ILE A 266 22.55 -23.96 -22.61
N LEU A 267 23.78 -23.69 -23.06
CA LEU A 267 24.98 -24.21 -22.43
C LEU A 267 25.35 -23.34 -21.23
N ILE A 268 25.61 -23.98 -20.10
CA ILE A 268 25.99 -23.30 -18.85
C ILE A 268 27.26 -23.92 -18.29
N VAL A 269 28.11 -23.07 -17.73
CA VAL A 269 29.29 -23.49 -16.97
C VAL A 269 29.24 -22.88 -15.58
N PRO A 270 29.89 -23.49 -14.57
CA PRO A 270 30.05 -22.85 -13.27
C PRO A 270 30.73 -21.49 -13.42
N LEU A 271 30.25 -20.48 -12.70
CA LEU A 271 30.80 -19.12 -12.76
C LEU A 271 32.30 -19.09 -12.46
N SER A 272 32.80 -19.98 -11.59
CA SER A 272 34.22 -20.10 -11.24
C SER A 272 35.12 -20.57 -12.39
N SER A 273 34.55 -21.15 -13.45
CA SER A 273 35.29 -21.65 -14.60
C SER A 273 35.57 -20.59 -15.66
N VAL A 274 34.90 -19.43 -15.58
CA VAL A 274 35.03 -18.34 -16.55
C VAL A 274 36.06 -17.34 -16.04
N GLN A 275 37.09 -17.08 -16.85
CA GLN A 275 38.10 -16.07 -16.58
C GLN A 275 37.94 -14.91 -17.56
N THR A 276 37.60 -13.74 -17.04
CA THR A 276 37.48 -12.51 -17.84
C THR A 276 38.69 -11.62 -17.63
N THR A 277 39.50 -11.42 -18.68
CA THR A 277 40.67 -10.52 -18.66
C THR A 277 40.52 -9.50 -19.77
N SER A 278 40.61 -8.21 -19.45
CA SER A 278 40.55 -7.10 -20.41
C SER A 278 39.33 -7.11 -21.36
N GLY A 279 38.18 -7.63 -20.88
CA GLY A 279 36.94 -7.70 -21.64
C GLY A 279 36.75 -8.98 -22.47
N SER A 280 37.76 -9.84 -22.57
CA SER A 280 37.65 -11.17 -23.18
C SER A 280 37.41 -12.24 -22.11
N SER A 281 36.39 -13.06 -22.31
CA SER A 281 36.06 -14.19 -21.44
C SER A 281 36.64 -15.48 -22.01
N THR A 282 37.25 -16.29 -21.15
CA THR A 282 37.89 -17.55 -21.52
C THR A 282 37.50 -18.65 -20.55
N VAL A 283 37.47 -19.89 -21.05
CA VAL A 283 37.28 -21.10 -20.24
C VAL A 283 38.38 -22.09 -20.53
N ARG A 284 38.78 -22.87 -19.52
CA ARG A 284 39.76 -23.93 -19.69
C ARG A 284 39.04 -25.22 -20.07
N VAL A 285 39.33 -25.73 -21.26
CA VAL A 285 38.74 -26.95 -21.82
C VAL A 285 39.81 -28.04 -21.85
N MET A 286 39.42 -29.27 -21.56
CA MET A 286 40.28 -30.44 -21.75
C MET A 286 39.97 -31.07 -23.11
N LYS A 287 40.94 -31.01 -24.02
CA LYS A 287 40.89 -31.66 -25.35
C LYS A 287 42.12 -32.54 -25.52
N ASP A 288 41.93 -33.79 -25.94
CA ASP A 288 43.01 -34.77 -26.12
C ASP A 288 43.95 -34.92 -24.91
N ASN A 289 43.37 -34.91 -23.70
CA ASN A 289 44.07 -34.97 -22.42
C ASN A 289 45.05 -33.79 -22.17
N GLN A 290 44.90 -32.69 -22.91
CA GLN A 290 45.62 -31.43 -22.69
C GLN A 290 44.66 -30.30 -22.34
N VAL A 291 45.12 -29.38 -21.49
CA VAL A 291 44.34 -28.22 -21.08
C VAL A 291 44.59 -27.07 -22.06
N THR A 292 43.55 -26.65 -22.75
CA THR A 292 43.57 -25.51 -23.66
C THR A 292 42.62 -24.41 -23.17
N SER A 293 42.95 -23.16 -23.46
CA SER A 293 42.07 -22.03 -23.19
C SER A 293 41.22 -21.77 -24.43
N ALA A 294 39.90 -21.73 -24.27
CA ALA A 294 38.98 -21.38 -25.33
C ALA A 294 38.39 -20.00 -25.03
N ASP A 295 38.45 -19.10 -26.01
CA ASP A 295 37.72 -17.83 -25.98
C ASP A 295 36.23 -18.12 -26.08
N VAL A 296 35.44 -17.53 -25.19
CA VAL A 296 33.99 -17.73 -25.13
C VAL A 296 33.23 -16.43 -25.13
N GLU A 297 32.08 -16.45 -25.78
CA GLU A 297 31.08 -15.41 -25.65
C GLU A 297 30.12 -15.81 -24.54
N VAL A 298 30.07 -15.01 -23.48
CA VAL A 298 29.22 -15.24 -22.32
C VAL A 298 27.89 -14.51 -22.46
N GLY A 299 26.82 -15.17 -22.04
CA GLY A 299 25.48 -14.61 -21.97
C GLY A 299 25.14 -14.13 -20.56
N GLU A 300 23.89 -14.38 -20.14
CA GLU A 300 23.44 -14.07 -18.79
C GLU A 300 24.14 -14.94 -17.75
N SER A 301 24.34 -14.40 -16.56
CA SER A 301 24.93 -15.13 -15.43
C SER A 301 24.06 -14.97 -14.19
N ASN A 302 24.01 -16.03 -13.39
CA ASN A 302 23.43 -16.00 -12.05
C ASN A 302 24.53 -16.25 -10.99
N ASP A 303 24.15 -16.40 -9.72
CA ASP A 303 25.11 -16.54 -8.61
C ASP A 303 26.02 -17.77 -8.70
N THR A 304 25.69 -18.76 -9.56
CA THR A 304 26.39 -20.05 -9.62
C THR A 304 26.87 -20.43 -11.02
N GLN A 305 26.22 -19.92 -12.06
CA GLN A 305 26.37 -20.39 -13.44
C GLN A 305 26.38 -19.22 -14.42
N THR A 306 27.10 -19.40 -15.52
CA THR A 306 27.19 -18.47 -16.64
C THR A 306 26.78 -19.20 -17.91
N GLU A 307 25.89 -18.56 -18.69
CA GLU A 307 25.53 -18.99 -20.03
C GLU A 307 26.72 -18.81 -20.99
N ILE A 308 26.98 -19.82 -21.81
CA ILE A 308 27.92 -19.72 -22.94
C ILE A 308 27.14 -19.69 -24.24
N VAL A 309 27.27 -18.59 -24.98
CA VAL A 309 26.62 -18.36 -26.28
C VAL A 309 27.43 -19.00 -27.40
N SER A 310 28.76 -18.88 -27.34
CA SER A 310 29.67 -19.46 -28.34
C SER A 310 31.06 -19.72 -27.76
N GLY A 311 31.84 -20.59 -28.42
CA GLY A 311 33.24 -20.90 -28.08
C GLY A 311 33.49 -22.30 -27.50
N VAL A 312 32.44 -22.95 -26.99
CA VAL A 312 32.47 -24.36 -26.54
C VAL A 312 31.21 -25.10 -26.98
N SER A 313 31.31 -26.41 -27.13
CA SER A 313 30.21 -27.28 -27.55
C SER A 313 29.71 -28.15 -26.40
N GLU A 314 28.47 -28.64 -26.53
CA GLU A 314 27.96 -29.67 -25.62
C GLU A 314 28.88 -30.90 -25.62
N GLY A 315 29.22 -31.38 -24.42
CA GLY A 315 30.16 -32.50 -24.23
C GLY A 315 31.62 -32.10 -24.01
N ASP A 316 32.00 -30.83 -24.21
CA ASP A 316 33.34 -30.35 -23.86
C ASP A 316 33.58 -30.41 -22.34
N ILE A 317 34.75 -30.90 -21.92
CA ILE A 317 35.11 -31.02 -20.50
C ILE A 317 35.72 -29.71 -20.01
N ILE A 318 35.02 -29.02 -19.11
CA ILE A 318 35.47 -27.75 -18.51
C ILE A 318 36.16 -27.97 -17.17
N ILE A 319 37.29 -27.30 -16.97
CA ILE A 319 38.06 -27.36 -15.72
C ILE A 319 37.56 -26.29 -14.77
N THR A 320 36.98 -26.72 -13.63
CA THR A 320 36.36 -25.84 -12.63
C THR A 320 37.30 -25.39 -11.51
N GLY A 321 38.51 -25.96 -11.43
CA GLY A 321 39.53 -25.61 -10.44
C GLY A 321 40.79 -26.48 -10.54
N GLN A 322 41.89 -26.04 -9.91
CA GLN A 322 43.16 -26.78 -9.83
C GLN A 322 43.62 -26.81 -8.37
N THR A 323 43.67 -27.99 -7.75
CA THR A 323 44.19 -28.14 -6.38
C THR A 323 45.71 -28.23 -6.43
N ASN A 324 46.42 -27.16 -6.09
CA ASN A 324 47.86 -27.20 -5.92
C ASN A 324 48.19 -27.90 -4.59
N THR A 325 48.48 -29.20 -4.63
CA THR A 325 49.07 -29.91 -3.47
C THR A 325 50.55 -29.55 -3.37
N THR A 326 50.88 -28.60 -2.51
CA THR A 326 52.27 -28.34 -2.11
C THR A 326 52.70 -29.40 -1.09
N THR A 327 53.44 -30.41 -1.55
CA THR A 327 54.10 -31.39 -0.68
C THR A 327 55.21 -30.69 0.13
N GLY A 328 54.99 -30.51 1.43
CA GLY A 328 55.94 -29.88 2.34
C GLY A 328 57.20 -30.74 2.55
N SER A 329 58.37 -30.12 2.37
CA SER A 329 59.69 -30.67 2.69
C SER A 329 59.96 -30.58 4.20
N THR A 330 60.23 -31.72 4.84
CA THR A 330 60.48 -31.85 6.28
C THR A 330 61.89 -31.36 6.63
N GLY A 331 61.98 -30.22 7.33
CA GLY A 331 63.21 -29.67 7.90
C GLY A 331 63.61 -30.34 9.21
N THR A 332 64.92 -30.59 9.32
CA THR A 332 65.66 -31.29 10.38
C THR A 332 65.58 -30.62 11.76
N THR A 333 65.47 -31.45 12.79
CA THR A 333 65.48 -31.16 14.25
C THR A 333 66.73 -30.44 14.76
N THR A 334 66.56 -29.42 15.63
CA THR A 334 67.40 -29.21 16.83
C THR A 334 66.65 -28.34 17.86
N SER A 335 66.41 -28.85 19.07
CA SER A 335 65.88 -28.08 20.22
C SER A 335 67.02 -27.75 21.20
N PRO A 336 67.18 -26.50 21.67
CA PRO A 336 68.30 -26.11 22.55
C PRO A 336 67.94 -25.97 24.05
N PHE A 337 66.77 -26.43 24.51
CA PHE A 337 66.34 -26.18 25.91
C PHE A 337 66.72 -27.32 26.87
N GLY A 338 67.98 -27.28 27.32
CA GLY A 338 68.44 -27.92 28.56
C GLY A 338 68.33 -26.96 29.74
N ASN A 339 67.62 -27.41 30.78
CA ASN A 339 67.27 -26.71 32.02
C ASN A 339 68.44 -26.71 33.03
N THR A 340 68.87 -25.55 33.60
CA THR A 340 69.55 -25.38 34.92
C THR A 340 69.69 -23.86 35.18
N ARG A 341 68.81 -23.19 35.93
CA ARG A 341 68.66 -23.07 37.41
C ARG A 341 69.83 -22.36 38.12
N GLY A 342 69.53 -21.16 38.66
CA GLY A 342 70.30 -20.38 39.65
C GLY A 342 70.84 -19.07 39.06
N GLY A 343 70.72 -17.88 39.66
CA GLY A 343 70.25 -17.42 40.97
C GLY A 343 70.86 -16.03 41.22
N PHE A 344 70.21 -15.22 42.08
CA PHE A 344 70.63 -13.89 42.58
C PHE A 344 70.59 -12.74 41.55
N GLY A 345 70.08 -11.53 41.81
CA GLY A 345 69.66 -10.88 43.05
C GLY A 345 70.08 -9.40 42.98
N GLY A 346 69.22 -8.47 43.40
CA GLY A 346 69.64 -7.16 43.92
C GLY A 346 69.48 -5.92 43.03
N ALA A 347 68.35 -5.25 43.23
CA ALA A 347 68.17 -3.81 43.53
C ALA A 347 69.06 -2.72 42.88
N GLY A 348 68.37 -1.72 42.31
CA GLY A 348 68.69 -0.30 42.54
C GLY A 348 68.73 0.61 41.30
N GLY A 349 67.93 1.68 41.32
CA GLY A 349 68.38 3.00 40.83
C GLY A 349 67.74 3.61 39.58
N LEU A 350 66.69 4.41 39.80
CA LEU A 350 66.38 5.76 39.27
C LEU A 350 67.00 6.30 37.95
N GLY A 351 66.12 6.95 37.17
CA GLY A 351 66.39 8.03 36.19
C GLY A 351 66.26 7.56 34.74
N GLY A 352 65.48 8.13 33.82
CA GLY A 352 64.79 9.41 33.70
C GLY A 352 64.99 9.91 32.25
N ALA A 353 63.92 9.99 31.44
CA ALA A 353 63.78 10.77 30.19
C ALA A 353 62.51 10.29 29.46
N ALA A 354 61.41 11.06 29.41
CA ALA A 354 61.13 12.18 28.51
C ALA A 354 60.76 11.76 27.08
N GLY A 355 59.52 12.09 26.68
CA GLY A 355 59.14 12.24 25.27
C GLY A 355 57.80 11.62 24.90
N GLY A 356 56.69 12.38 24.98
CA GLY A 356 55.44 11.97 24.34
C GLY A 356 54.24 12.85 24.70
N GLY A 357 53.94 13.84 23.87
CA GLY A 357 52.67 14.56 23.94
C GLY A 357 52.64 15.78 23.01
N GLN A 358 51.74 15.73 22.01
CA GLN A 358 51.22 16.78 21.10
C GLN A 358 50.90 16.06 19.76
N ARG A 359 49.73 16.09 19.12
CA ARG A 359 48.54 16.96 19.18
C ARG A 359 47.34 16.24 18.53
N ARG A 360 46.15 16.69 18.94
CA ARG A 360 44.90 16.92 18.18
C ARG A 360 44.23 15.78 17.42
#